data_AF-A0A0D6JSD8-F1
#
_entry.id   AF-A0A0D6JSD8-F1
#
_cell.length_a   1.000
_cell.length_b   1.000
_cell.length_c   1.000
_cell.angle_alpha   90.00
_cell.angle_beta   90.00
_cell.angle_gamma   90.00
#
_symmetry.space_group_name_H-M   'P 1'
#
loop_
_entity.id
_entity.type
_entity.pdbx_description
1 polymer ?
#
loop_
_entity_poly.entity_id
_entity_poly.type
_entity_poly.pdbx_seq_one_letter_code
_entity_poly.pdbx_strand_id
1 'polypeptide(L)'
;MLIEDTPELPASSLLDADRDVQTLRTDTTGGPEPTPQEALHAALRLGDGALALGEVRGEEAAVLYEAMRVGANANAVLGTIHGDGAADVRERVVSDLDVPASSFAATDLVVTCEHADAHRVARVEEVRPVGDDAAFETLFEHDGRALEPTGSVARGDSLGVESLARPGESYADVLDALDARAAHLASLAETERTAPDDLAAARAERGSGC
;
A
#
# COMPACT_ATOMS: atom_id res chain seq x y z
N MET A 1 7.18 4.30 -9.88
CA MET A 1 8.57 3.86 -9.61
C MET A 1 8.54 2.55 -8.85
N LEU A 2 9.27 1.55 -9.31
CA LEU A 2 9.43 0.24 -8.67
C LEU A 2 10.90 0.07 -8.27
N ILE A 3 11.18 -0.29 -7.02
CA ILE A 3 12.53 -0.54 -6.50
C ILE A 3 12.56 -1.95 -5.94
N GLU A 4 13.40 -2.83 -6.48
CA GLU A 4 13.44 -4.24 -6.11
C GLU A 4 14.83 -4.84 -6.33
N ASP A 5 15.21 -5.83 -5.52
CA ASP A 5 16.45 -6.59 -5.72
C ASP A 5 16.26 -7.68 -6.78
N THR A 6 15.13 -8.37 -6.74
CA THR A 6 14.68 -9.36 -7.72
C THR A 6 13.47 -8.82 -8.48
N PRO A 7 13.40 -8.95 -9.82
CA PRO A 7 12.27 -8.44 -10.61
C PRO A 7 11.02 -9.32 -10.41
N GLU A 8 10.21 -8.99 -9.41
CA GLU A 8 8.97 -9.67 -9.05
C GLU A 8 7.74 -8.79 -9.26
N LEU A 9 7.90 -7.47 -9.27
CA LEU A 9 6.81 -6.53 -9.49
C LEU A 9 6.35 -6.55 -10.95
N PRO A 10 5.04 -6.34 -11.23
CA PRO A 10 4.44 -6.55 -12.55
C PRO A 10 4.70 -5.37 -13.52
N ALA A 11 5.96 -5.00 -13.71
CA ALA A 11 6.37 -3.86 -14.53
C ALA A 11 5.84 -3.96 -15.97
N SER A 12 5.92 -5.14 -16.58
CA SER A 12 5.43 -5.38 -17.95
C SER A 12 3.91 -5.19 -18.06
N SER A 13 3.14 -5.78 -17.15
CA SER A 13 1.67 -5.64 -17.16
C SER A 13 1.23 -4.20 -16.94
N LEU A 14 1.98 -3.43 -16.14
CA LEU A 14 1.70 -2.02 -15.93
C LEU A 14 2.03 -1.19 -17.19
N LEU A 15 3.15 -1.46 -17.86
CA LEU A 15 3.51 -0.82 -19.13
C LEU A 15 2.48 -1.13 -20.23
N ASP A 16 2.06 -2.39 -20.35
CA ASP A 16 1.03 -2.82 -21.32
C ASP A 16 -0.32 -2.14 -21.04
N ALA A 17 -0.60 -1.78 -19.79
CA ALA A 17 -1.76 -0.99 -19.37
C ALA A 17 -1.56 0.54 -19.49
N ASP A 18 -0.58 0.99 -20.28
CA ASP A 18 -0.27 2.40 -20.56
C ASP A 18 0.01 3.21 -19.28
N ARG A 19 0.79 2.62 -18.36
CA ARG A 19 1.32 3.31 -17.18
C ARG A 19 2.79 3.69 -17.40
N ASP A 20 3.15 4.88 -16.92
CA ASP A 20 4.56 5.27 -16.82
C ASP A 20 5.21 4.51 -15.66
N VAL A 21 6.09 3.57 -16.01
CA VAL A 21 6.78 2.70 -15.05
C VAL A 21 8.27 2.83 -15.24
N GLN A 22 8.95 3.21 -14.18
CA GLN A 22 10.40 3.11 -14.06
C GLN A 22 10.74 2.06 -13.01
N THR A 23 11.69 1.19 -13.34
CA THR A 23 12.20 0.14 -12.46
C THR A 23 13.65 0.43 -12.11
N LEU A 24 14.00 0.30 -10.83
CA LEU A 24 15.37 0.38 -10.33
C LEU A 24 15.70 -0.94 -9.65
N ARG A 25 16.64 -1.67 -10.23
CA ARG A 25 17.20 -2.85 -9.59
C ARG A 25 18.25 -2.43 -8.58
N THR A 26 18.17 -3.01 -7.39
CA THR A 26 19.11 -2.76 -6.31
C THR A 26 19.94 -3.99 -6.01
N ASP A 27 21.16 -3.79 -5.52
CA ASP A 27 22.00 -4.86 -5.00
C ASP A 27 22.59 -4.45 -3.64
N THR A 28 22.74 -5.43 -2.76
CA THR A 28 23.42 -5.27 -1.46
C THR A 28 24.78 -5.97 -1.41
N THR A 29 25.16 -6.69 -2.48
CA THR A 29 26.42 -7.45 -2.55
C THR A 29 27.63 -6.65 -3.06
N GLY A 30 27.45 -5.36 -3.34
CA GLY A 30 28.51 -4.46 -3.80
C GLY A 30 28.79 -4.54 -5.30
N GLY A 31 27.80 -5.00 -6.08
CA GLY A 31 27.80 -4.92 -7.54
C GLY A 31 27.72 -3.49 -8.08
N PRO A 32 27.66 -3.33 -9.42
CA PRO A 32 27.48 -2.03 -10.07
C PRO A 32 26.09 -1.41 -9.85
N GLU A 33 25.12 -2.20 -9.39
CA GLU A 33 23.78 -1.73 -9.04
C GLU A 33 23.79 -0.84 -7.79
N PRO A 34 22.90 0.17 -7.70
CA PRO A 34 22.78 0.99 -6.51
C PRO A 34 22.26 0.18 -5.32
N THR A 35 22.60 0.63 -4.12
CA THR A 35 21.96 0.13 -2.90
C THR A 35 20.48 0.52 -2.86
N PRO A 36 19.62 -0.18 -2.09
CA PRO A 36 18.22 0.19 -1.89
C PRO A 36 18.04 1.66 -1.47
N GLN A 37 18.90 2.13 -0.57
CA GLN A 37 18.88 3.51 -0.10
C GLN A 37 19.22 4.52 -1.21
N GLU A 38 20.24 4.25 -2.03
CA GLU A 38 20.62 5.13 -3.14
C GLU A 38 19.53 5.17 -4.22
N ALA A 39 18.94 4.02 -4.55
CA ALA A 39 17.83 3.93 -5.49
C ALA A 39 16.61 4.71 -4.98
N LEU A 40 16.31 4.62 -3.68
CA LEU A 40 15.24 5.39 -3.05
C LEU A 40 15.50 6.89 -3.12
N HIS A 41 16.71 7.35 -2.79
CA HIS A 41 17.06 8.77 -2.94
C HIS A 41 16.96 9.25 -4.38
N ALA A 42 17.35 8.42 -5.36
CA ALA A 42 17.19 8.75 -6.78
C ALA A 42 15.71 8.83 -7.18
N ALA A 43 14.89 7.88 -6.74
CA ALA A 43 13.45 7.87 -6.98
C ALA A 43 12.76 9.13 -6.45
N LEU A 44 13.08 9.54 -5.21
CA LEU A 44 12.51 10.74 -4.59
C LEU A 44 12.85 12.04 -5.35
N ARG A 45 13.95 12.04 -6.12
CA ARG A 45 14.34 13.18 -6.95
C ARG A 45 13.66 13.21 -8.31
N LEU A 46 13.27 12.05 -8.83
CA LEU A 46 12.53 11.95 -10.09
C LEU A 46 11.13 12.54 -9.95
N GLY A 47 10.60 12.54 -8.72
CA GLY A 47 9.37 13.22 -8.37
C GLY A 47 8.11 12.54 -8.91
N ASP A 48 6.99 13.05 -8.44
CA ASP A 48 5.60 12.81 -8.81
C ASP A 48 5.24 11.41 -9.34
N GLY A 49 4.85 10.51 -8.44
CA GLY A 49 4.32 9.20 -8.80
C GLY A 49 4.13 8.29 -7.60
N ALA A 50 3.56 7.10 -7.83
CA ALA A 50 3.55 6.04 -6.83
C ALA A 50 4.92 5.37 -6.76
N LEU A 51 5.37 5.07 -5.55
CA LEU A 51 6.62 4.39 -5.25
C LEU A 51 6.30 3.04 -4.62
N ALA A 52 6.84 1.95 -5.19
CA ALA A 52 6.71 0.60 -4.62
C ALA A 52 8.10 0.01 -4.38
N LEU A 53 8.36 -0.42 -3.14
CA LEU A 53 9.55 -1.13 -2.74
C LEU A 53 9.23 -2.62 -2.61
N GLY A 54 10.02 -3.48 -3.23
CA GLY A 54 9.85 -4.93 -3.20
C GLY A 54 9.88 -5.46 -1.76
N GLU A 55 10.94 -5.17 -1.01
CA GLU A 55 11.09 -5.53 0.40
C GLU A 55 11.84 -4.40 1.13
N VAL A 56 11.38 -4.05 2.33
CA VAL A 56 12.07 -3.13 3.26
C VAL A 56 12.73 -3.95 4.35
N ARG A 57 14.06 -3.97 4.37
CA ARG A 57 14.86 -4.82 5.27
C ARG A 57 16.10 -4.15 5.87
N GLY A 58 16.41 -2.92 5.49
CA GLY A 58 17.63 -2.23 5.91
C GLY A 58 17.50 -0.71 6.01
N GLU A 59 18.63 -0.04 5.78
CA GLU A 59 18.82 1.41 5.95
C GLU A 59 17.86 2.26 5.09
N GLU A 60 17.31 1.69 4.03
CA GLU A 60 16.28 2.34 3.20
C GLU A 60 15.01 2.69 3.99
N ALA A 61 14.71 2.01 5.09
CA ALA A 61 13.52 2.25 5.89
C ALA A 61 13.49 3.67 6.47
N ALA A 62 14.61 4.14 7.02
CA ALA A 62 14.69 5.48 7.60
C ALA A 62 14.44 6.56 6.54
N VAL A 63 15.02 6.39 5.35
CA VAL A 63 14.81 7.31 4.21
C VAL A 63 13.37 7.25 3.71
N LEU A 64 12.76 6.07 3.68
CA LEU A 64 11.37 5.88 3.26
C LEU A 64 10.41 6.63 4.19
N TYR A 65 10.55 6.41 5.49
CA TYR A 65 9.69 7.02 6.50
C TYR A 65 9.93 8.53 6.62
N GLU A 66 11.18 8.99 6.45
CA GLU A 66 11.45 10.43 6.33
C GLU A 66 10.72 11.02 5.12
N ALA A 67 10.81 10.37 3.96
CA ALA A 67 10.17 10.82 2.73
C ALA A 67 8.64 10.88 2.84
N MET A 68 8.03 9.87 3.47
CA MET A 68 6.58 9.85 3.73
C MET A 68 6.17 11.00 4.65
N ARG A 69 6.88 11.19 5.76
CA ARG A 69 6.59 12.25 6.75
C ARG A 69 6.67 13.66 6.16
N VAL A 70 7.59 13.91 5.23
CA VAL A 70 7.74 15.23 4.58
C VAL A 70 6.90 15.38 3.31
N GLY A 71 6.16 14.33 2.91
CA GLY A 71 5.36 14.33 1.67
C GLY A 71 6.21 14.44 0.40
N ALA A 72 7.43 13.87 0.41
CA ALA A 72 8.36 13.96 -0.72
C ALA A 72 7.87 13.23 -1.99
N ASN A 73 6.92 12.31 -1.86
CA ASN A 73 6.17 11.73 -2.97
C ASN A 73 4.73 12.20 -2.90
N ALA A 74 4.23 12.77 -4.01
CA ALA A 74 2.90 13.37 -4.07
C ALA A 74 1.74 12.36 -4.15
N ASN A 75 2.01 11.05 -4.20
CA ASN A 75 1.01 10.00 -4.40
C ASN A 75 1.19 8.86 -3.36
N ALA A 76 1.21 7.60 -3.80
CA ALA A 76 1.24 6.44 -2.90
C ALA A 76 2.67 5.92 -2.67
N VAL A 77 2.95 5.47 -1.45
CA VAL A 77 4.15 4.71 -1.10
C VAL A 77 3.73 3.32 -0.64
N LEU A 78 4.32 2.29 -1.24
CA LEU A 78 4.05 0.88 -0.98
C LEU A 78 5.37 0.18 -0.67
N GLY A 79 5.34 -0.77 0.26
CA GLY A 79 6.48 -1.62 0.58
C GLY A 79 5.99 -2.93 1.17
N THR A 80 6.77 -4.00 1.00
CA THR A 80 6.56 -5.22 1.78
C THR A 80 7.58 -5.30 2.91
N ILE A 81 7.17 -5.86 4.03
CA ILE A 81 8.02 -6.08 5.18
C ILE A 81 7.53 -7.33 5.90
N HIS A 82 8.48 -8.16 6.35
CA HIS A 82 8.14 -9.34 7.11
C HIS A 82 7.64 -8.95 8.51
N GLY A 83 6.43 -9.36 8.86
CA GLY A 83 5.84 -9.17 10.18
C GLY A 83 4.46 -9.78 10.27
N ASP A 84 4.04 -10.20 11.45
CA ASP A 84 2.68 -10.65 11.72
C ASP A 84 1.84 -9.44 12.14
N GLY A 85 1.58 -8.58 11.13
CA GLY A 85 0.82 -7.32 11.11
C GLY A 85 1.31 -6.15 11.96
N ALA A 86 0.42 -5.18 12.19
CA ALA A 86 0.85 -3.79 12.38
C ALA A 86 1.76 -3.55 13.58
N ALA A 87 1.50 -4.20 14.72
CA ALA A 87 2.33 -4.10 15.91
C ALA A 87 3.74 -4.69 15.69
N ASP A 88 3.83 -5.87 15.08
CA ASP A 88 5.09 -6.54 14.76
C ASP A 88 5.88 -5.77 13.71
N VAL A 89 5.19 -5.27 12.67
CA VAL A 89 5.78 -4.42 11.64
C VAL A 89 6.32 -3.13 12.26
N ARG A 90 5.57 -2.48 13.16
CA ARG A 90 6.04 -1.31 13.90
C ARG A 90 7.27 -1.64 14.73
N GLU A 91 7.26 -2.73 15.49
CA GLU A 91 8.40 -3.15 16.31
C GLU A 91 9.64 -3.34 15.44
N ARG A 92 9.52 -4.04 14.31
CA ARG A 92 10.63 -4.24 13.37
C ARG A 92 11.13 -2.92 12.79
N VAL A 93 10.24 -2.06 12.33
CA VAL A 93 10.62 -0.76 11.76
C VAL A 93 11.30 0.14 12.80
N VAL A 94 10.76 0.20 14.01
CA VAL A 94 11.26 1.11 15.04
C VAL A 94 12.49 0.57 15.74
N SER A 95 12.47 -0.70 16.14
CA SER A 95 13.53 -1.31 16.94
C SER A 95 14.64 -1.94 16.11
N ASP A 96 14.31 -2.64 15.01
CA ASP A 96 15.33 -3.32 14.20
C ASP A 96 15.93 -2.40 13.14
N LEU A 97 15.12 -1.50 12.55
CA LEU A 97 15.53 -0.60 11.46
C LEU A 97 15.80 0.84 11.91
N ASP A 98 15.76 1.09 13.22
CA ASP A 98 16.09 2.39 13.86
C ASP A 98 15.30 3.58 13.31
N VAL A 99 14.03 3.36 12.92
CA VAL A 99 13.13 4.42 12.48
C VAL A 99 12.43 5.05 13.69
N PRO A 100 12.36 6.38 13.82
CA PRO A 100 11.63 7.00 14.93
C PRO A 100 10.16 6.56 14.96
N ALA A 101 9.64 6.20 16.14
CA ALA A 101 8.24 5.77 16.31
C ALA A 101 7.24 6.79 15.76
N SER A 102 7.52 8.09 15.92
CA SER A 102 6.70 9.17 15.37
C SER A 102 6.68 9.21 13.84
N SER A 103 7.70 8.64 13.18
CA SER A 103 7.73 8.52 11.71
C SER A 103 6.90 7.32 11.24
N PHE A 104 6.77 6.26 12.04
CA PHE A 104 5.92 5.12 11.70
C PHE A 104 4.45 5.52 11.46
N ALA A 105 3.98 6.53 12.19
CA ALA A 105 2.63 7.08 12.03
C ALA A 105 2.36 7.74 10.66
N ALA A 106 3.37 7.84 9.78
CA ALA A 106 3.16 8.21 8.38
C ALA A 106 2.62 7.05 7.52
N THR A 107 2.64 5.81 8.02
CA THR A 107 1.92 4.69 7.39
C THR A 107 0.42 4.88 7.58
N ASP A 108 -0.38 4.68 6.53
CA ASP A 108 -1.85 4.71 6.63
C ASP A 108 -2.45 3.34 6.98
N LEU A 109 -1.99 2.29 6.28
CA LEU A 109 -2.53 0.93 6.37
C LEU A 109 -1.42 -0.10 6.42
N VAL A 110 -1.64 -1.17 7.20
CA VAL A 110 -0.88 -2.42 7.14
C VAL A 110 -1.82 -3.53 6.71
N VAL A 111 -1.48 -4.21 5.61
CA VAL A 111 -2.21 -5.38 5.11
C VAL A 111 -1.37 -6.62 5.38
N THR A 112 -1.84 -7.45 6.30
CA THR A 112 -1.13 -8.67 6.69
C THR A 112 -1.59 -9.82 5.83
N CYS A 113 -0.68 -10.40 5.07
CA CYS A 113 -0.91 -11.59 4.27
C CYS A 113 -0.30 -12.81 4.97
N GLU A 114 -1.02 -13.93 4.97
CA GLU A 114 -0.53 -15.18 5.53
C GLU A 114 -0.73 -16.35 4.56
N HIS A 115 -0.03 -17.45 4.84
CA HIS A 115 -0.22 -18.72 4.17
C HIS A 115 -0.77 -19.74 5.17
N ALA A 116 -2.07 -20.04 5.05
CA ALA A 116 -2.72 -21.11 5.80
C ALA A 116 -2.95 -22.30 4.87
N ASP A 117 -4.21 -22.63 4.54
CA ASP A 117 -4.53 -23.59 3.47
C ASP A 117 -4.30 -23.00 2.07
N ALA A 118 -4.31 -21.67 1.97
CA ALA A 118 -4.02 -20.87 0.78
C ALA A 118 -3.44 -19.51 1.21
N HIS A 119 -2.91 -18.76 0.24
CA HIS A 119 -2.57 -17.35 0.46
C HIS A 119 -3.84 -16.54 0.69
N ARG A 120 -3.89 -15.80 1.80
CA ARG A 120 -5.03 -14.96 2.16
C ARG A 120 -4.57 -13.71 2.89
N VAL A 121 -5.43 -12.69 2.89
CA VAL A 121 -5.29 -11.55 3.80
C VAL A 121 -5.80 -12.00 5.16
N ALA A 122 -4.94 -11.94 6.18
CA ALA A 122 -5.29 -12.25 7.56
C ALA A 122 -6.03 -11.09 8.21
N ARG A 123 -5.53 -9.87 7.98
CA ARG A 123 -6.08 -8.64 8.56
C ARG A 123 -5.66 -7.39 7.80
N VAL A 124 -6.49 -6.36 7.90
CA VAL A 124 -6.20 -5.01 7.42
C VAL A 124 -6.32 -4.07 8.61
N GLU A 125 -5.22 -3.43 8.95
CA GLU A 125 -5.11 -2.55 10.11
C GLU A 125 -4.83 -1.12 9.65
N GLU A 126 -5.60 -0.16 10.15
CA GLU A 126 -5.35 1.27 10.03
C GLU A 126 -4.38 1.72 11.11
N VAL A 127 -3.36 2.46 10.70
CA VAL A 127 -2.37 3.05 11.60
C VAL A 127 -2.86 4.45 11.98
N ARG A 128 -2.94 4.72 13.28
CA ARG A 128 -3.46 5.97 13.84
C ARG A 128 -2.38 6.68 14.64
N PRO A 129 -2.08 7.96 14.38
CA PRO A 129 -1.15 8.72 15.19
C PRO A 129 -1.68 8.89 16.62
N VAL A 130 -0.87 8.55 17.62
CA VAL A 130 -1.16 8.75 19.05
C VAL A 130 0.08 9.31 19.74
N GLY A 131 0.10 10.63 19.96
CA GLY A 131 1.26 11.31 20.52
C GLY A 131 2.47 11.20 19.60
N ASP A 132 3.59 10.71 20.13
CA ASP A 132 4.83 10.45 19.37
C ASP A 132 4.91 8.99 18.85
N ASP A 133 3.78 8.30 18.78
CA ASP A 133 3.68 6.88 18.43
C ASP A 133 2.44 6.60 17.55
N ALA A 134 2.16 5.32 17.29
CA ALA A 134 1.01 4.84 16.54
C ALA A 134 0.19 3.81 17.32
N ALA A 135 -1.13 3.88 17.17
CA ALA A 135 -2.08 2.85 17.54
C ALA A 135 -2.65 2.17 16.28
N PHE A 136 -3.28 1.02 16.45
CA PHE A 136 -3.80 0.22 15.33
C PHE A 136 -5.29 -0.04 15.50
N GLU A 137 -6.05 0.18 14.44
CA GLU A 137 -7.45 -0.21 14.35
C GLU A 137 -7.60 -1.30 13.29
N THR A 138 -8.07 -2.48 13.68
CA THR A 138 -8.41 -3.53 12.72
C THR A 138 -9.67 -3.15 11.97
N LEU A 139 -9.56 -2.93 10.66
CA LEU A 139 -10.70 -2.65 9.77
C LEU A 139 -11.34 -3.93 9.25
N PHE A 140 -10.51 -4.93 8.95
CA PHE A 140 -10.92 -6.24 8.47
C PHE A 140 -10.09 -7.34 9.13
N GLU A 141 -10.72 -8.47 9.43
CA GLU A 141 -10.08 -9.65 10.03
C GLU A 141 -10.64 -10.93 9.41
N HIS A 142 -9.76 -11.89 9.16
CA HIS A 142 -10.14 -13.16 8.57
C HIS A 142 -10.65 -14.13 9.65
N ASP A 143 -11.90 -14.57 9.55
CA ASP A 143 -12.55 -15.44 10.55
C ASP A 143 -12.23 -16.94 10.40
N GLY A 144 -11.39 -17.27 9.41
CA GLY A 144 -11.04 -18.63 8.98
C GLY A 144 -11.77 -19.09 7.72
N ARG A 145 -12.83 -18.38 7.31
CA ARG A 145 -13.56 -18.62 6.05
C ARG A 145 -13.43 -17.45 5.08
N ALA A 146 -13.60 -16.23 5.56
CA ALA A 146 -13.57 -15.02 4.75
C ALA A 146 -12.95 -13.85 5.52
N LEU A 147 -12.53 -12.83 4.77
CA LEU A 147 -12.11 -11.56 5.32
C LEU A 147 -13.36 -10.73 5.64
N GLU A 148 -13.64 -10.53 6.93
CA GLU A 148 -14.86 -9.88 7.41
C GLU A 148 -14.55 -8.47 7.95
N PRO A 149 -15.41 -7.47 7.71
CA PRO A 149 -15.25 -6.14 8.30
C PRO A 149 -15.52 -6.17 9.81
N THR A 150 -14.73 -5.44 10.58
CA THR A 150 -14.95 -5.29 12.05
C THR A 150 -16.08 -4.31 12.39
N GLY A 151 -16.57 -3.58 11.37
CA GLY A 151 -17.60 -2.56 11.48
C GLY A 151 -17.07 -1.16 11.76
N SER A 152 -15.77 -0.97 12.00
CA SER A 152 -15.17 0.36 12.22
C SER A 152 -15.37 1.28 11.01
N VAL A 153 -15.19 0.77 9.80
CA VAL A 153 -15.49 1.51 8.57
C VAL A 153 -16.98 1.88 8.47
N ALA A 154 -17.89 0.94 8.72
CA ALA A 154 -19.33 1.15 8.57
C ALA A 154 -19.89 2.17 9.59
N ARG A 155 -19.26 2.31 10.76
CA ARG A 155 -19.67 3.28 11.78
C ARG A 155 -19.16 4.71 11.53
N GLY A 156 -18.27 4.90 10.56
CA GLY A 156 -17.63 6.20 10.37
C GLY A 156 -16.33 6.38 11.16
N ASP A 157 -15.76 5.31 11.69
CA ASP A 157 -14.64 5.39 12.63
C ASP A 157 -13.26 5.29 11.92
N SER A 158 -13.17 5.22 10.59
CA SER A 158 -11.88 5.08 9.86
C SER A 158 -11.35 6.43 9.38
N LEU A 159 -10.16 6.80 9.86
CA LEU A 159 -9.47 8.02 9.43
C LEU A 159 -9.01 7.94 7.96
N GLY A 160 -8.61 6.75 7.52
CA GLY A 160 -8.22 6.49 6.15
C GLY A 160 -9.38 6.62 5.17
N VAL A 161 -10.60 6.22 5.56
CA VAL A 161 -11.79 6.44 4.72
C VAL A 161 -12.22 7.90 4.75
N GLU A 162 -12.17 8.55 5.92
CA GLU A 162 -12.48 9.98 6.04
C GLU A 162 -11.54 10.84 5.17
N SER A 163 -10.25 10.51 5.11
CA SER A 163 -9.26 11.25 4.33
C SER A 163 -9.46 11.18 2.81
N LEU A 164 -10.24 10.23 2.31
CA LEU A 164 -10.59 10.10 0.90
C LEU A 164 -11.66 11.11 0.45
N ALA A 165 -12.41 11.70 1.40
CA ALA A 165 -13.47 12.64 1.10
C ALA A 165 -12.93 13.91 0.43
N ARG A 166 -13.51 14.29 -0.71
CA ARG A 166 -13.20 15.55 -1.38
C ARG A 166 -13.92 16.72 -0.70
N PRO A 167 -13.51 17.98 -0.97
CA PRO A 167 -14.21 19.14 -0.45
C PRO A 167 -15.71 19.10 -0.78
N GLY A 168 -16.55 19.01 0.26
CA GLY A 168 -18.01 18.95 0.14
C GLY A 168 -18.60 17.54 0.12
N GLU A 169 -17.78 16.48 0.11
CA GLU A 169 -18.23 15.10 0.29
C GLU A 169 -18.28 14.76 1.79
N SER A 170 -19.27 13.97 2.18
CA SER A 170 -19.37 13.37 3.49
C SER A 170 -18.73 11.98 3.51
N TYR A 171 -18.46 11.45 4.71
CA TYR A 171 -18.02 10.07 4.87
C TYR A 171 -18.99 9.07 4.21
N ALA A 172 -20.29 9.33 4.26
CA ALA A 172 -21.30 8.48 3.63
C ALA A 172 -21.17 8.48 2.09
N ASP A 173 -20.86 9.62 1.48
CA ASP A 173 -20.61 9.69 0.03
C ASP A 173 -19.38 8.87 -0.37
N VAL A 174 -18.35 8.84 0.49
CA VAL A 174 -17.18 7.97 0.29
C VAL A 174 -17.57 6.49 0.41
N LEU A 175 -18.37 6.12 1.41
CA LEU A 175 -18.86 4.74 1.55
C LEU A 175 -19.66 4.30 0.32
N ASP A 176 -20.58 5.13 -0.18
CA ASP A 176 -21.36 4.83 -1.38
C ASP A 176 -20.44 4.61 -2.60
N ALA A 177 -19.38 5.40 -2.74
CA ALA A 177 -18.38 5.23 -3.79
C ALA A 177 -17.55 3.94 -3.63
N LEU A 178 -17.21 3.56 -2.40
CA LEU A 178 -16.50 2.32 -2.08
C LEU A 178 -17.40 1.10 -2.37
N ASP A 179 -18.66 1.14 -1.96
CA ASP A 179 -19.63 0.07 -2.21
C ASP A 179 -19.88 -0.13 -3.71
N ALA A 180 -20.05 0.95 -4.46
CA ALA A 180 -20.16 0.89 -5.92
C ALA A 180 -18.91 0.25 -6.56
N ARG A 181 -17.71 0.56 -6.05
CA ARG A 181 -16.46 -0.03 -6.52
C ARG A 181 -16.34 -1.51 -6.13
N ALA A 182 -16.75 -1.87 -4.92
CA ALA A 182 -16.75 -3.25 -4.45
C ALA A 182 -17.71 -4.12 -5.27
N ALA A 183 -18.93 -3.64 -5.53
CA ALA A 183 -19.90 -4.34 -6.38
C ALA A 183 -19.38 -4.54 -7.81
N HIS A 184 -18.68 -3.55 -8.37
CA HIS A 184 -18.07 -3.68 -9.68
C HIS A 184 -16.96 -4.74 -9.70
N LEU A 185 -16.07 -4.74 -8.70
CA LEU A 185 -15.00 -5.74 -8.58
C LEU A 185 -15.58 -7.16 -8.39
N ALA A 186 -16.65 -7.30 -7.60
CA ALA A 186 -17.36 -8.57 -7.43
C ALA A 186 -17.92 -9.07 -8.77
N SER A 187 -18.55 -8.19 -9.56
CA SER A 187 -19.05 -8.54 -10.89
C SER A 187 -17.94 -9.00 -11.84
N LEU A 188 -16.77 -8.36 -11.80
CA LEU A 188 -15.61 -8.81 -12.60
C LEU A 188 -15.13 -10.19 -12.16
N ALA A 189 -15.08 -10.45 -10.85
CA ALA A 189 -14.70 -11.77 -10.33
C ALA A 189 -15.71 -12.86 -10.71
N GLU A 190 -17.00 -12.60 -10.58
CA GLU A 190 -18.09 -13.52 -10.96
C GLU A 190 -18.09 -13.85 -12.46
N THR A 191 -17.63 -12.91 -13.29
CA THR A 191 -17.51 -13.10 -14.75
C THR A 191 -16.13 -13.56 -15.19
N GLU A 192 -15.26 -13.94 -14.24
CA GLU A 192 -13.88 -14.42 -14.46
C GLU A 192 -12.98 -13.40 -15.21
N ARG A 193 -13.34 -12.12 -15.16
CA ARG A 193 -12.60 -10.99 -15.76
C ARG A 193 -11.55 -10.45 -14.78
N THR A 194 -10.62 -11.31 -14.38
CA THR A 194 -9.63 -11.03 -13.32
C THR A 194 -8.20 -10.82 -13.85
N ALA A 195 -7.97 -10.95 -15.16
CA ALA A 195 -6.66 -10.70 -15.74
C ALA A 195 -6.32 -9.21 -15.76
N PRO A 196 -5.03 -8.81 -15.74
CA PRO A 196 -4.62 -7.41 -15.80
C PRO A 196 -5.26 -6.63 -16.95
N ASP A 197 -5.36 -7.24 -18.14
CA ASP A 197 -5.96 -6.63 -19.33
C ASP A 197 -7.47 -6.39 -19.17
N ASP A 198 -8.18 -7.33 -18.53
CA ASP A 198 -9.61 -7.17 -18.23
C ASP A 198 -9.85 -5.97 -17.30
N LEU A 199 -8.98 -5.84 -16.29
CA LEU A 199 -9.04 -4.73 -15.33
C LEU A 199 -8.66 -3.40 -15.98
N ALA A 200 -7.71 -3.39 -16.91
CA ALA A 200 -7.35 -2.20 -17.68
C ALA A 200 -8.51 -1.74 -18.57
N ALA A 201 -9.15 -2.68 -19.29
CA ALA A 201 -10.32 -2.40 -20.11
C ALA A 201 -11.50 -1.88 -19.27
N ALA A 202 -11.82 -2.54 -18.14
CA ALA A 202 -12.91 -2.12 -17.25
C ALA A 202 -12.69 -0.70 -16.68
N ARG A 203 -11.43 -0.31 -16.41
CA ARG A 203 -11.09 1.06 -15.98
C ARG A 203 -11.29 2.08 -17.10
N ALA A 204 -10.92 1.75 -18.33
CA ALA A 204 -11.12 2.63 -19.49
C ALA A 204 -12.61 2.86 -19.77
N GLU A 205 -13.45 1.82 -19.60
CA GLU A 205 -14.91 1.92 -19.70
C GLU A 205 -15.49 2.89 -18.66
N ARG A 206 -15.00 2.86 -17.39
CA ARG A 206 -15.41 3.84 -16.36
C ARG A 206 -14.97 5.27 -16.67
N GLY A 207 -13.76 5.46 -17.22
CA GLY A 207 -13.23 6.79 -17.54
C GLY A 207 -13.91 7.47 -18.73
N SER A 208 -14.50 6.68 -19.64
CA SER A 208 -15.20 7.17 -20.84
C SER A 208 -16.66 7.57 -20.58
N GLY A 209 -17.15 7.38 -19.36
CA GLY A 209 -18.54 7.64 -18.95
C GLY A 209 -18.79 9.02 -18.32
N CYS A 210 -17.82 9.94 -18.38
CA CYS A 210 -17.94 11.33 -17.89
C CYS A 210 -17.95 12.33 -19.05
#